data_AF-A0A7C1TEY8-F1
#
_entry.id   AF-A0A7C1TEY8-F1
#
_cell.length_a   1.000
_cell.length_b   1.000
_cell.length_c   1.000
_cell.angle_alpha   90.00
_cell.angle_beta   90.00
_cell.angle_gamma   90.00
#
_symmetry.space_group_name_H-M   'P 1'
#
loop_
_entity.id
_entity.type
_entity.pdbx_description
1 polymer ?
#
loop_
_entity_poly.entity_id
_entity_poly.type
_entity_poly.pdbx_seq_one_letter_code
_entity_poly.pdbx_strand_id
1 'polypeptide(L)' 'MREYSFTEARQHFASLLEEAKKEGVVCVKKRDGESFYIKPATPKKSPLDVKGVSLGITSSEIVDVVRKGRERKYS' A
#
# COMPACT_ATOMS: atom_id res chain seq x y z
N MET A 1 -8.78 -17.53 -6.86
CA MET A 1 -7.82 -17.37 -7.97
C MET A 1 -8.48 -17.81 -9.25
N ARG A 2 -9.02 -16.84 -10.00
CA ARG A 2 -9.58 -17.06 -11.33
C ARG A 2 -8.47 -17.20 -12.37
N GLU A 3 -8.72 -18.05 -13.36
CA GLU A 3 -7.83 -18.30 -14.50
C GLU A 3 -8.54 -17.84 -15.79
N TYR A 4 -7.85 -17.02 -16.58
CA TYR A 4 -8.32 -16.51 -17.87
C TYR A 4 -7.44 -17.02 -18.99
N SER A 5 -8.02 -17.25 -20.15
CA SER A 5 -7.23 -17.38 -21.38
C SER A 5 -6.65 -16.02 -21.81
N PHE A 6 -5.56 -16.05 -22.57
CA PHE A 6 -4.97 -14.83 -23.13
C PHE A 6 -5.98 -13.98 -23.94
N THR A 7 -6.87 -14.64 -24.69
CA THR A 7 -7.87 -13.95 -25.51
C THR A 7 -8.91 -13.23 -24.64
N GLU A 8 -9.42 -13.89 -23.60
CA GLU A 8 -10.36 -13.30 -22.65
C GLU A 8 -9.72 -12.15 -21.87
N ALA A 9 -8.48 -12.35 -21.39
CA ALA A 9 -7.72 -11.32 -20.70
C ALA A 9 -7.51 -10.08 -21.58
N ARG A 10 -7.30 -10.25 -22.89
CA ARG A 10 -7.16 -9.14 -23.84
C ARG A 10 -8.49 -8.40 -24.07
N GLN A 11 -9.59 -9.12 -24.17
CA GLN A 11 -10.92 -8.53 -24.40
C GLN A 11 -11.48 -7.82 -23.17
N HIS A 12 -11.19 -8.34 -21.98
CA HIS A 12 -11.78 -7.88 -20.71
C HIS A 12 -10.72 -7.42 -19.71
N PHE A 13 -9.65 -6.79 -20.19
CA PHE A 13 -8.50 -6.43 -19.36
C PHE A 13 -8.86 -5.51 -18.18
N ALA A 14 -9.76 -4.54 -18.38
CA ALA A 14 -10.20 -3.65 -17.31
C ALA A 14 -10.89 -4.39 -16.16
N SER A 15 -11.81 -5.31 -16.48
CA SER A 15 -12.49 -6.14 -15.48
C SER A 15 -11.51 -7.06 -14.75
N LEU A 16 -10.53 -7.61 -15.48
CA LEU A 16 -9.46 -8.44 -14.90
C LEU A 16 -8.64 -7.66 -13.87
N LEU A 17 -8.31 -6.38 -14.13
CA LEU A 17 -7.57 -5.56 -13.18
C LEU A 17 -8.37 -5.28 -11.90
N GLU A 18 -9.67 -5.02 -12.02
CA GLU A 18 -10.55 -4.85 -10.86
C GLU A 18 -10.67 -6.15 -10.04
N GLU A 19 -10.73 -7.29 -10.71
CA GLU A 19 -10.71 -8.60 -10.09
C GLU A 19 -9.39 -8.87 -9.37
N ALA A 20 -8.25 -8.57 -10.01
CA ALA A 20 -6.93 -8.70 -9.39
C ALA A 20 -6.78 -7.75 -8.19
N LYS A 21 -7.41 -6.58 -8.21
CA LYS A 21 -7.47 -5.66 -7.07
C LYS A 21 -8.31 -6.21 -5.90
N LYS A 22 -9.38 -6.96 -6.18
CA LYS A 22 -10.27 -7.56 -5.16
C LYS A 22 -9.73 -8.88 -4.59
N GLU A 23 -9.33 -9.83 -5.45
CA GLU A 23 -8.81 -11.14 -5.03
C GLU A 23 -7.30 -11.12 -4.72
N GLY A 24 -6.58 -10.06 -5.12
CA GLY A 24 -5.14 -9.92 -4.92
C GLY A 24 -4.28 -10.60 -6.00
N VAL A 25 -4.82 -11.55 -6.76
CA VAL A 25 -4.11 -12.22 -7.86
C VAL A 25 -5.07 -12.86 -8.87
N VAL A 26 -4.70 -12.76 -10.16
CA VAL A 26 -5.38 -13.46 -11.26
C VAL A 26 -4.36 -14.17 -12.15
N CYS A 27 -4.70 -15.36 -12.66
CA CYS A 27 -3.89 -16.09 -13.64
C CYS A 27 -4.33 -15.76 -15.07
N VAL A 28 -3.38 -15.59 -15.98
CA VAL A 28 -3.61 -15.58 -17.42
C VAL A 28 -2.79 -16.68 -18.06
N LYS A 29 -3.46 -17.63 -18.70
CA LYS A 29 -2.83 -18.75 -19.39
C LYS A 29 -2.86 -18.52 -20.90
N LYS A 30 -1.69 -18.64 -21.52
CA LYS A 30 -1.54 -18.62 -22.97
C LYS A 30 -1.67 -20.04 -23.53
N ARG A 31 -1.89 -20.09 -24.86
CA ARG A 31 -2.09 -21.34 -25.60
C ARG A 31 -0.81 -22.19 -25.70
N ASP A 32 0.35 -21.55 -25.59
CA ASP A 32 1.69 -22.17 -25.51
C ASP A 32 1.96 -22.84 -24.15
N GLY A 33 1.04 -22.71 -23.19
CA GLY A 33 1.15 -23.27 -21.85
C GLY A 33 1.77 -22.33 -20.83
N GLU A 34 2.24 -21.14 -21.24
CA GLU A 34 2.75 -20.13 -20.31
C GLU A 34 1.61 -19.60 -19.42
N SER A 35 1.92 -19.36 -18.14
CA SER A 35 1.00 -18.77 -17.18
C SER A 35 1.61 -17.52 -16.56
N PHE A 36 0.86 -16.42 -16.59
CA PHE A 36 1.23 -15.14 -16.01
C PHE A 36 0.31 -14.81 -14.83
N TYR A 37 0.87 -14.20 -13.80
CA TYR A 37 0.12 -13.77 -12.63
C TYR A 37 0.04 -12.25 -12.62
N ILE A 38 -1.18 -11.71 -12.61
CA ILE A 38 -1.43 -10.28 -12.48
C ILE A 38 -1.78 -10.01 -11.04
N LYS A 39 -1.00 -9.13 -10.40
CA LYS A 39 -1.16 -8.72 -9.01
C LYS A 39 -1.17 -7.20 -8.92
N PRO A 40 -1.95 -6.60 -8.00
CA PRO A 40 -1.86 -5.18 -7.73
C PRO A 40 -0.44 -4.80 -7.33
N ALA A 41 0.07 -3.71 -7.90
CA ALA A 41 1.32 -3.14 -7.43
C ALA A 41 1.11 -2.63 -6.00
N THR A 42 1.81 -3.20 -5.03
CA THR A 42 1.87 -2.62 -3.69
C THR A 42 2.74 -1.36 -3.77
N PRO A 43 2.20 -0.18 -3.41
CA PRO A 43 3.04 1.00 -3.34
C PRO A 43 4.15 0.71 -2.32
N LYS A 44 5.42 0.99 -2.68
CA LYS A 44 6.56 0.89 -1.76
C LYS A 44 6.51 1.91 -0.61
N LYS A 45 5.46 2.72 -0.57
CA LYS A 45 5.27 3.79 0.39
C LYS A 45 4.85 3.18 1.72
N SER A 46 5.54 3.54 2.80
CA SER A 46 5.18 3.08 4.13
C SER A 46 3.73 3.48 4.42
N PRO A 47 2.91 2.63 5.07
CA PRO A 47 1.59 3.03 5.54
C PRO A 47 1.66 4.20 6.55
N LEU A 48 2.84 4.47 7.12
CA LEU A 48 3.10 5.62 8.01
C LEU A 48 3.67 6.85 7.28
N ASP A 49 3.88 6.77 5.96
CA ASP A 49 4.37 7.90 5.14
C ASP A 49 3.19 8.78 4.70
N VAL A 50 2.64 9.47 5.70
CA VAL A 50 1.58 10.46 5.60
C VAL A 50 2.16 11.86 5.70
N LYS A 51 1.50 12.85 5.06
CA LYS A 51 1.90 14.25 5.20
C LYS A 51 1.70 14.71 6.64
N GLY A 52 2.71 15.35 7.21
CA GLY A 52 2.60 16.02 8.51
C GLY A 52 1.61 17.19 8.46
N VAL A 53 1.00 17.49 9.60
CA VAL A 53 0.17 18.68 9.81
C VAL A 53 1.04 19.75 10.46
N SER A 54 1.09 20.94 9.88
CA SER A 54 1.79 22.08 10.49
C SER A 54 0.91 22.70 11.56
N LEU A 55 1.33 22.62 12.82
CA LEU A 55 0.62 23.17 13.97
C LEU A 55 1.16 24.53 14.43
N GLY A 56 2.18 25.08 13.73
CA GLY A 56 2.86 26.32 14.15
C GLY A 56 3.68 26.20 15.44
N ILE A 57 3.86 24.98 15.95
CA ILE A 57 4.61 24.70 17.18
C ILE A 57 6.11 24.78 16.90
N THR A 58 6.83 25.49 17.74
CA THR A 58 8.29 25.65 17.67
C THR A 58 9.02 24.44 18.24
N SER A 59 10.25 24.20 17.79
CA SER A 59 11.07 23.11 18.33
C SER A 59 11.38 23.29 19.83
N SER A 60 11.50 24.54 20.30
CA SER A 60 11.68 24.85 21.73
C SER A 60 10.50 24.37 22.57
N GLU A 61 9.27 24.65 22.15
CA GLU A 61 8.06 24.23 22.88
C GLU A 61 7.98 22.69 22.99
N ILE A 62 8.32 21.97 21.91
CA ILE A 62 8.36 20.50 21.92
C ILE A 62 9.36 19.99 22.96
N VAL A 63 10.57 20.55 22.96
CA VAL A 63 11.63 20.14 23.89
C VAL A 63 11.24 20.43 25.34
N ASP A 64 10.62 21.57 25.61
CA ASP A 64 10.19 21.95 26.95
C ASP A 64 9.09 21.01 27.48
N VAL A 65 8.12 20.66 26.64
CA VAL A 65 7.07 19.68 26.99
C VAL A 65 7.67 18.30 27.29
N VAL A 66 8.62 17.83 26.47
CA VAL A 66 9.30 16.54 26.69
C VAL A 66 10.11 16.56 27.98
N ARG A 67 10.82 17.65 28.27
CA ARG A 67 11.59 17.82 29.50
C ARG A 67 10.69 17.76 30.73
N LYS A 68 9.58 18.50 30.72
CA LYS A 68 8.58 18.48 31.79
C LYS A 68 8.01 17.07 32.01
N GLY A 69 7.73 16.33 30.94
CA GLY A 69 7.24 14.95 31.05
C GLY A 69 8.28 13.94 31.58
N ARG A 70 9.58 14.21 31.38
CA ARG A 70 10.69 13.36 31.86
C ARG A 70 11.23 13.78 33.23
N GLU A 71 10.76 14.90 33.78
CA GLU A 71 11.20 15.41 35.06
C GLU A 71 10.87 14.39 36.16
N ARG A 72 11.91 13.76 36.72
CA ARG A 72 11.76 12.89 37.87
C ARG A 72 11.67 13.78 39.10
N LYS A 73 10.51 13.77 39.77
CA LYS A 73 10.41 14.30 41.13
C LYS A 73 11.24 13.40 42.03
N TYR A 74 12.42 13.88 42.42
CA TYR A 74 13.09 13.33 43.59
C TYR A 74 12.33 13.88 44.80
N SER A 75 11.70 12.98 45.56
CA SER A 75 11.04 13.27 46.82
C SER A 75 11.96 13.01 47.99
#